data_AF-A0A1E7FV97-F1
#
_entry.id   AF-A0A1E7FV97-F1
#
_cell.length_a   1.000
_cell.length_b   1.000
_cell.length_c   1.000
_cell.angle_alpha   90.00
_cell.angle_beta   90.00
_cell.angle_gamma   90.00
#
_symmetry.space_group_name_H-M   'P 1'
#
loop_
_entity.id
_entity.type
_entity.pdbx_description
1 polymer ?
#
loop_
_entity_poly.entity_id
_entity_poly.type
_entity_poly.pdbx_seq_one_letter_code
_entity_poly.pdbx_strand_id
1 'polypeptide(L)' 'WMPDRLCKTCYSCDAPFTVFRRRHHCRICGQVFCNTCSGYFVPASSNNIILRTCKMCFDQV' A
#
# COMPACT_ATOMS: atom_id res chain seq x y z
N TRP A 1 10.51 4.36 -0.16
CA TRP A 1 9.33 4.45 0.74
C TRP A 1 8.99 5.92 0.91
N MET A 2 7.73 6.32 0.69
CA MET A 2 7.34 7.73 0.83
C MET A 2 7.30 8.14 2.33
N PRO A 3 7.72 9.36 2.72
CA PRO A 3 7.72 9.79 4.12
C PRO A 3 6.30 10.03 4.65
N ASP A 4 5.94 9.33 5.72
CA ASP A 4 4.60 9.33 6.32
C ASP A 4 4.03 10.71 6.68
N ARG A 5 4.89 11.71 6.95
CA ARG A 5 4.47 13.09 7.30
C ARG A 5 3.83 13.84 6.14
N LEU A 6 4.09 13.43 4.90
CA LEU A 6 3.55 14.07 3.70
C LEU A 6 2.25 13.40 3.24
N CYS A 7 2.01 12.15 3.62
CA CYS A 7 0.80 11.41 3.23
C CYS A 7 -0.35 11.68 4.19
N LYS A 8 -1.12 12.72 3.91
CA LYS A 8 -2.39 13.02 4.62
C LYS A 8 -3.57 12.22 4.09
N THR A 9 -3.50 11.76 2.84
CA THR A 9 -4.56 11.06 2.12
C THR A 9 -4.04 9.79 1.47
N CYS A 10 -4.94 8.82 1.23
CA CYS A 10 -4.65 7.62 0.47
C CYS A 10 -4.27 7.98 -0.98
N TYR A 11 -3.14 7.47 -1.48
CA TYR A 11 -2.68 7.76 -2.84
C TYR A 11 -3.64 7.33 -3.96
N SER A 12 -4.57 6.38 -3.69
CA SER A 12 -5.48 5.85 -4.72
C SER A 12 -6.91 6.38 -4.63
N CYS A 13 -7.42 6.69 -3.44
CA CYS A 13 -8.83 7.07 -3.26
C CYS A 13 -9.00 8.42 -2.58
N ASP A 14 -7.90 9.13 -2.33
CA ASP A 14 -7.82 10.45 -1.69
C ASP A 14 -8.48 10.55 -0.29
N ALA A 15 -8.98 9.45 0.25
CA ALA A 15 -9.56 9.41 1.57
C ALA A 15 -8.51 9.81 2.63
N PRO A 16 -8.83 10.76 3.54
CA PRO A 16 -7.90 11.20 4.56
C PRO A 16 -7.60 10.08 5.54
N PHE A 17 -6.34 9.97 5.94
CA PHE A 17 -5.95 9.05 7.00
C PHE A 17 -6.47 9.55 8.35
N THR A 18 -6.90 8.61 9.18
CA THR A 18 -7.40 8.87 10.53
C THR A 18 -6.83 7.82 11.49
N VAL A 19 -7.17 7.90 12.77
CA VAL A 19 -6.77 6.89 13.77
C VAL A 19 -7.25 5.48 13.37
N PHE A 20 -8.41 5.39 12.73
CA PHE A 20 -9.00 4.13 12.25
C PHE A 20 -8.61 3.80 10.81
N ARG A 21 -8.42 4.81 9.94
CA ARG A 21 -7.91 4.61 8.57
C ARG A 21 -6.40 4.80 8.58
N ARG A 22 -5.68 3.72 8.90
CA ARG A 22 -4.21 3.70 9.00
C ARG A 22 -3.53 3.71 7.63
N ARG A 23 -2.26 4.10 7.64
CA ARG A 23 -1.36 4.16 6.50
C ARG A 23 -0.72 2.79 6.26
N HIS A 24 -0.66 2.38 5.00
CA HIS A 24 -0.06 1.13 4.57
C HIS A 24 0.72 1.36 3.28
N HIS A 25 1.96 0.91 3.23
CA HIS A 25 2.75 1.07 2.03
C HIS A 25 2.62 -0.13 1.09
N CYS A 26 2.57 0.16 -0.21
CA CYS A 26 2.84 -0.86 -1.22
C CYS A 26 4.33 -1.20 -1.21
N ARG A 27 4.67 -2.50 -1.17
CA ARG A 27 6.06 -2.99 -1.18
C ARG A 27 6.71 -2.99 -2.56
N ILE A 28 5.93 -2.76 -3.62
CA ILE A 28 6.43 -2.62 -4.99
C ILE A 28 6.71 -1.14 -5.31
N CYS A 29 5.69 -0.27 -5.31
CA CYS A 29 5.88 1.14 -5.69
C CYS A 29 6.26 2.08 -4.54
N GLY A 30 6.15 1.64 -3.28
CA GLY A 30 6.55 2.42 -2.11
C GLY A 30 5.61 3.57 -1.69
N GLN A 31 4.48 3.77 -2.40
CA GLN A 31 3.44 4.75 -2.11
C GLN A 31 2.56 4.33 -0.90
N VAL A 32 1.82 5.27 -0.33
CA VAL A 32 1.00 5.07 0.89
C VAL A 32 -0.49 5.01 0.57
N PHE A 33 -1.17 4.00 1.12
CA PHE A 33 -2.55 3.66 0.86
C PHE A 33 -3.32 3.36 2.15
N CYS A 34 -4.64 3.36 2.08
CA CYS A 34 -5.48 2.77 3.13
C CYS A 34 -5.55 1.24 2.99
N ASN A 35 -6.09 0.55 3.99
CA ASN A 35 -6.19 -0.90 3.99
C ASN A 35 -6.97 -1.43 2.77
N THR A 36 -8.06 -0.76 2.37
CA THR A 36 -8.87 -1.14 1.20
C THR A 36 -8.07 -1.06 -0.10
N CYS A 37 -7.29 0.00 -0.31
CA CYS A 37 -6.53 0.21 -1.55
C CYS A 37 -5.21 -0.59 -1.60
N SER A 38 -4.80 -1.19 -0.48
CA SER A 38 -3.58 -2.00 -0.36
C SER A 38 -3.81 -3.35 0.30
N GLY A 39 -5.01 -3.91 0.14
CA GLY A 39 -5.40 -5.22 0.66
C GLY A 39 -4.93 -6.39 -0.20
N TYR A 40 -3.98 -6.16 -1.11
CA TYR A 40 -3.50 -7.14 -2.09
C TYR A 40 -2.14 -7.67 -1.68
N PHE A 41 -1.84 -8.87 -2.12
CA PHE A 41 -0.68 -9.62 -1.66
C PHE A 41 -0.07 -10.42 -2.80
N VAL A 42 1.25 -10.31 -2.98
CA VAL A 42 1.99 -11.06 -4.01
C VAL A 42 3.14 -11.85 -3.38
N PRO A 43 3.49 -13.03 -3.91
CA PRO A 43 4.65 -13.78 -3.45
C PRO A 43 5.95 -13.08 -3.88
N ALA A 44 6.90 -12.95 -2.96
CA ALA A 44 8.26 -12.55 -3.28
C ALA A 44 9.07 -13.75 -3.80
N SER A 45 9.95 -13.51 -4.77
CA SER A 45 10.70 -14.52 -5.54
C SER A 45 11.61 -15.43 -4.71
N SER A 46 11.83 -15.14 -3.43
CA SER A 46 12.61 -15.97 -2.52
C SER A 46 11.95 -15.99 -1.14
N ASN A 47 11.73 -17.20 -0.60
CA ASN A 47 11.40 -17.47 0.81
C ASN A 47 9.93 -17.43 1.25
N ASN A 48 8.94 -17.71 0.38
CA ASN A 48 7.51 -17.72 0.76
C ASN A 48 7.03 -16.43 1.44
N ILE A 49 7.73 -15.32 1.22
CA ILE A 49 7.36 -14.02 1.79
C ILE A 49 6.21 -13.46 0.97
N ILE A 50 5.15 -13.05 1.65
CA ILE A 50 4.00 -12.41 1.03
C ILE A 50 4.12 -10.89 1.23
N LEU A 51 4.14 -10.14 0.12
CA LEU A 51 4.30 -8.70 0.12
C LEU A 51 2.95 -8.00 -0.06
N ARG A 52 2.65 -7.03 0.81
CA ARG A 52 1.49 -6.15 0.65
C ARG A 52 1.69 -5.22 -0.55
N THR A 53 0.70 -5.14 -1.42
CA THR A 53 0.71 -4.30 -2.62
C THR A 53 -0.56 -3.46 -2.73
N CYS A 54 -0.50 -2.37 -3.51
CA CYS A 54 -1.70 -1.68 -3.96
C CYS A 54 -2.34 -2.41 -5.13
N LYS A 55 -3.60 -2.07 -5.44
CA LYS A 55 -4.32 -2.68 -6.57
C LYS A 55 -3.56 -2.58 -7.88
N MET A 56 -3.03 -1.40 -8.22
CA MET A 56 -2.32 -1.18 -9.48
C MET A 56 -1.08 -2.07 -9.61
N CYS A 57 -0.29 -2.22 -8.55
CA CYS A 57 0.89 -3.09 -8.59
C CYS A 57 0.51 -4.57 -8.54
N PHE A 58 -0.64 -4.92 -7.96
CA PHE A 58 -1.14 -6.29 -7.99
C PHE A 58 -1.58 -6.69 -9.40
N ASP A 59 -2.26 -5.81 -10.12
CA ASP A 59 -2.76 -6.06 -11.48
C ASP A 59 -1.63 -6.11 -12.55
N GLN A 60 -0.39 -5.75 -12.19
CA GLN A 60 0.79 -5.74 -13.07
C GLN A 60 1.70 -6.96 -12.90
N VAL A 61 1.39 -7.84 -11.94
CA VAL A 61 2.13 -9.09 -11.64
C VAL A 61 1.34 -10.26 -12.20
#